data_AF-A6T066-F1
#
_entry.id   AF-A6T066-F1
#
_cell.length_a   1.000
_cell.length_b   1.000
_cell.length_c   1.000
_cell.angle_alpha   90.00
_cell.angle_beta   90.00
_cell.angle_gamma   90.00
#
_symmetry.space_group_name_H-M   'P 1'
#
loop_
_entity.id
_entity.type
_entity.pdbx_description
1 polymer ?
#
loop_
_entity_poly.entity_id
_entity_poly.type
_entity_poly.pdbx_seq_one_letter_code
_entity_poly.pdbx_strand_id
1 'polypeptide(L)'
;MAYLSSCHKELNELGDGCCSVPMFSGGCPAGFCDRPAYGFRPEMKTHRRWDGFEWRDDGKYTGYVPGLACVAHGGPDSRVFKDGNMFCAVYPDFIDLQASISGFGETPELARLALSKARH
;
A
#
# COMPACT_ATOMS: atom_id res chain seq x y z
N MET A 1 0.18 22.73 -9.66
CA MET A 1 0.36 21.63 -8.69
C MET A 1 -0.44 20.45 -9.17
N ALA A 2 0.11 19.23 -9.14
CA ALA A 2 -0.67 18.03 -9.43
C ALA A 2 -1.70 17.84 -8.30
N TYR A 3 -2.96 17.60 -8.67
CA TYR A 3 -4.04 17.36 -7.72
C TYR A 3 -4.25 15.85 -7.55
N LEU A 4 -4.52 15.40 -6.32
CA LEU A 4 -4.84 14.01 -6.04
C LEU A 4 -6.19 13.65 -6.66
N SER A 5 -6.17 12.88 -7.75
CA SER A 5 -7.37 12.22 -8.29
C SER A 5 -7.94 11.19 -7.31
N SER A 6 -9.16 10.70 -7.59
CA SER A 6 -9.84 9.69 -6.75
C SER A 6 -9.00 8.44 -6.54
N CYS A 7 -8.32 7.94 -7.59
CA CYS A 7 -7.47 6.75 -7.48
C CYS A 7 -6.29 6.91 -6.51
N HIS A 8 -5.89 8.14 -6.17
CA HIS A 8 -4.85 8.38 -5.17
C HIS A 8 -5.36 8.39 -3.72
N LYS A 9 -6.66 8.52 -3.54
CA LYS A 9 -7.30 8.72 -2.23
C LYS A 9 -8.03 7.47 -1.77
N GLU A 10 -8.63 6.74 -2.70
CA GLU A 10 -9.57 5.67 -2.42
C GLU A 10 -9.29 4.46 -3.31
N LEU A 11 -9.55 3.27 -2.76
CA LEU A 11 -9.52 2.03 -3.52
C LEU A 11 -10.85 1.86 -4.25
N ASN A 12 -10.81 1.29 -5.45
CA ASN A 12 -12.01 0.88 -6.16
C ASN A 12 -12.60 -0.43 -5.57
N GLU A 13 -13.69 -0.91 -6.16
CA GLU A 13 -14.37 -2.15 -5.74
C GLU A 13 -13.49 -3.40 -5.83
N LEU A 14 -12.47 -3.37 -6.68
CA LEU A 14 -11.48 -4.44 -6.84
C LEU A 14 -10.29 -4.31 -5.86
N GLY A 15 -10.31 -3.32 -4.98
CA GLY A 15 -9.22 -3.07 -4.02
C GLY A 15 -7.98 -2.43 -4.65
N ASP A 16 -8.12 -1.81 -5.83
CA ASP A 16 -7.04 -1.17 -6.57
C ASP A 16 -7.12 0.36 -6.50
N GLY A 17 -5.96 0.99 -6.36
CA GLY A 17 -5.75 2.44 -6.50
C GLY A 17 -4.37 2.76 -7.08
N CYS A 18 -3.98 4.02 -7.00
CA CYS A 18 -2.74 4.57 -7.56
C CYS A 18 -1.86 5.18 -6.48
N CYS A 19 -0.55 5.01 -6.62
CA CYS A 19 0.40 5.56 -5.67
C CYS A 19 0.50 7.09 -5.79
N SER A 20 0.23 7.75 -4.68
CA SER A 20 0.19 9.20 -4.54
C SER A 20 1.53 9.87 -4.27
N VAL A 21 2.65 9.14 -4.33
CA VAL A 21 3.99 9.73 -4.10
C VAL A 21 4.28 10.78 -5.18
N PRO A 22 4.56 12.04 -4.82
CA PRO A 22 4.95 13.06 -5.79
C PRO A 22 6.27 12.68 -6.47
N MET A 23 6.30 12.74 -7.78
CA MET A 23 7.50 12.51 -8.58
C MET A 23 8.08 13.83 -9.04
N PHE A 24 9.40 13.90 -9.15
CA PHE A 24 10.12 15.07 -9.63
C PHE A 24 11.07 14.65 -10.76
N SER A 25 11.16 15.49 -11.79
CA SER A 25 12.10 15.32 -12.91
C SER A 25 12.72 16.67 -13.23
N GLY A 26 14.05 16.73 -13.32
CA GLY A 26 14.78 17.97 -13.56
C GLY A 26 14.53 19.07 -12.50
N GLY A 27 14.21 18.68 -11.26
CA GLY A 27 13.86 19.63 -10.20
C GLY A 27 12.43 20.19 -10.26
N CYS A 28 11.61 19.74 -11.21
CA CYS A 28 10.22 20.15 -11.34
C CYS A 28 9.25 19.00 -11.00
N PRO A 29 8.05 19.30 -10.45
CA PRO A 29 7.01 18.28 -10.24
C PRO A 29 6.62 17.60 -11.56
N ALA A 30 6.63 16.27 -11.57
CA ALA A 30 6.35 15.43 -12.74
C ALA A 30 5.11 14.53 -12.53
N GLY A 31 4.18 14.96 -11.66
CA GLY A 31 2.97 14.20 -11.33
C GLY A 31 3.18 13.29 -10.11
N PHE A 32 2.48 12.15 -10.13
CA PHE A 32 2.55 11.15 -9.07
C PHE A 32 3.15 9.85 -9.59
N CYS A 33 3.44 8.94 -8.68
CA CYS A 33 4.03 7.65 -9.02
C CYS A 33 3.08 6.77 -9.85
N ASP A 34 1.77 6.88 -9.62
CA ASP A 34 0.68 6.20 -10.35
C ASP A 34 0.72 4.65 -10.39
N ARG A 35 1.78 4.02 -9.89
CA ARG A 35 1.88 2.57 -9.73
C ARG A 35 0.74 2.01 -8.88
N PRO A 36 0.30 0.75 -9.12
CA PRO A 36 -0.76 0.13 -8.35
C PRO A 36 -0.52 0.20 -6.83
N ALA A 37 -1.56 0.57 -6.11
CA ALA A 37 -1.58 0.74 -4.66
C ALA A 37 -2.79 0.01 -4.06
N TYR A 38 -2.59 -0.72 -2.97
CA TYR A 38 -3.62 -1.56 -2.34
C TYR A 38 -4.01 -1.07 -0.93
N GLY A 39 -3.65 0.18 -0.61
CA GLY A 39 -3.98 0.81 0.65
C GLY A 39 -3.05 1.96 1.01
N PHE A 40 -3.33 2.56 2.16
CA PHE A 40 -2.46 3.55 2.78
C PHE A 40 -1.18 2.91 3.31
N ARG A 41 -0.13 3.73 3.39
CA ARG A 41 1.11 3.32 4.05
C ARG A 41 0.85 3.09 5.54
N PRO A 42 1.25 1.95 6.13
CA PRO A 42 1.16 1.74 7.56
C PRO A 42 1.91 2.82 8.34
N GLU A 43 1.33 3.23 9.47
CA GLU A 43 2.00 4.13 10.41
C GLU A 43 3.23 3.44 10.98
N MET A 44 4.39 4.06 10.79
CA MET A 44 5.68 3.57 11.28
C MET A 44 6.52 4.75 11.72
N LYS A 45 7.35 4.54 12.74
CA LYS A 45 8.26 5.58 13.20
C LYS A 45 9.33 5.84 12.14
N THR A 46 9.56 7.12 11.88
CA THR A 46 10.68 7.59 11.06
C THR A 46 11.74 8.13 12.00
N HIS A 47 12.97 7.71 11.79
CA HIS A 47 14.14 8.14 12.54
C HIS A 47 15.01 8.99 11.64
N ARG A 48 15.68 9.98 12.24
CA ARG A 48 16.62 10.83 11.55
C ARG A 48 17.95 10.83 12.29
N ARG A 49 19.02 10.54 11.55
CA ARG A 49 20.40 10.62 12.04
C ARG A 49 20.91 12.06 11.95
N TRP A 50 22.06 12.29 12.58
CA TRP A 50 22.71 13.60 12.63
C TRP A 50 23.16 14.11 11.24
N ASP A 51 23.40 13.20 10.29
CA ASP A 51 23.81 13.47 8.92
C ASP A 51 22.62 13.75 7.97
N GLY A 52 21.40 13.78 8.50
CA GLY A 52 20.17 13.96 7.73
C GLY A 52 19.66 12.67 7.08
N PHE A 53 20.31 11.52 7.30
CA PHE A 53 19.79 10.24 6.84
C PHE A 53 18.51 9.87 7.61
N GLU A 54 17.44 9.60 6.87
CA GLU A 54 16.16 9.16 7.43
C GLU A 54 15.89 7.69 7.08
N TRP A 55 15.41 6.93 8.05
CA TRP A 55 14.93 5.57 7.84
C TRP A 55 13.64 5.32 8.62
N ARG A 56 12.85 4.37 8.13
CA ARG A 56 11.64 3.88 8.80
C ARG A 56 11.89 2.51 9.41
N ASP A 57 11.13 2.16 10.44
CA ASP A 57 11.21 0.83 11.07
C ASP A 57 10.91 -0.32 10.10
N ASP A 58 10.09 -0.07 9.06
CA ASP A 58 9.79 -1.04 7.99
C ASP A 58 10.87 -1.11 6.90
N GLY A 59 11.92 -0.28 6.97
CA GLY A 59 12.97 -0.19 5.96
C GLY A 59 12.49 0.33 4.60
N LYS A 60 11.27 0.87 4.51
CA LYS A 60 10.68 1.34 3.24
C LYS A 60 10.87 2.86 3.06
N TYR A 61 10.35 3.36 1.93
CA TYR A 61 10.42 4.77 1.53
C TYR A 61 9.98 5.74 2.65
N THR A 62 10.89 6.65 3.02
CA THR A 62 10.75 7.63 4.11
C THR A 62 10.04 8.91 3.68
N GLY A 63 9.98 9.20 2.39
CA GLY A 63 9.42 10.44 1.87
C GLY A 63 7.90 10.59 2.06
N TYR A 64 7.40 11.74 1.61
CA TYR A 64 6.01 12.13 1.75
C TYR A 64 5.09 11.33 0.82
N VAL A 65 4.02 10.77 1.39
CA VAL A 65 2.96 10.05 0.67
C VAL A 65 1.61 10.62 1.13
N PRO A 66 0.93 11.44 0.32
CA PRO A 66 -0.30 12.13 0.72
C PRO A 66 -1.57 11.26 0.75
N GLY A 67 -1.55 10.06 0.17
CA GLY A 67 -2.69 9.16 0.08
C GLY A 67 -2.26 7.68 -0.04
N LEU A 68 -2.83 6.95 -1.00
CA LEU A 68 -2.50 5.56 -1.26
C LEU A 68 -1.04 5.39 -1.70
N ALA A 69 -0.45 4.23 -1.38
CA ALA A 69 0.96 3.93 -1.61
C ALA A 69 1.14 2.60 -2.35
N CYS A 70 2.01 2.54 -3.34
CA CYS A 70 2.46 1.25 -3.90
C CYS A 70 3.45 0.59 -2.94
N VAL A 71 3.69 -0.72 -3.12
CA VAL A 71 4.61 -1.52 -2.29
C VAL A 71 5.99 -0.89 -2.15
N ALA A 72 6.57 -0.44 -3.27
CA ALA A 72 7.89 0.20 -3.31
C ALA A 72 7.96 1.52 -2.53
N HIS A 73 6.81 2.15 -2.26
CA HIS A 73 6.69 3.41 -1.53
C HIS A 73 6.06 3.24 -0.14
N GLY A 74 6.05 2.02 0.39
CA GLY A 74 5.58 1.77 1.76
C GLY A 74 4.19 1.15 1.86
N GLY A 75 3.46 1.02 0.75
CA GLY A 75 2.11 0.46 0.76
C GLY A 75 2.06 -1.04 1.07
N PRO A 76 0.85 -1.55 1.36
CA PRO A 76 0.60 -2.99 1.43
C PRO A 76 0.78 -3.64 0.05
N ASP A 77 1.13 -4.92 0.05
CA ASP A 77 1.35 -5.76 -1.13
C ASP A 77 0.13 -6.58 -1.55
N SER A 78 -0.97 -6.41 -0.84
CA SER A 78 -2.17 -7.24 -0.93
C SER A 78 -3.42 -6.38 -0.87
N ARG A 79 -4.39 -6.77 -1.72
CA ARG A 79 -5.75 -6.25 -1.74
C ARG A 79 -6.51 -6.81 -0.55
N VAL A 80 -7.45 -6.03 -0.03
CA VAL A 80 -8.30 -6.46 1.08
C VAL A 80 -9.76 -6.15 0.77
N PHE A 81 -10.60 -7.17 0.93
CA PHE A 81 -12.04 -7.10 0.75
C PHE A 81 -12.74 -7.34 2.07
N LYS A 82 -13.84 -6.65 2.32
CA LYS A 82 -14.67 -6.85 3.51
C LYS A 82 -15.93 -7.63 3.13
N ASP A 83 -16.21 -8.70 3.86
CA ASP A 83 -17.44 -9.47 3.75
C ASP A 83 -18.05 -9.64 5.16
N GLY A 84 -19.16 -8.94 5.40
CA GLY A 84 -19.76 -8.85 6.73
C GLY A 84 -18.77 -8.32 7.79
N ASN A 85 -18.47 -9.15 8.78
CA ASN A 85 -17.52 -8.85 9.86
C ASN A 85 -16.10 -9.37 9.61
N MET A 86 -15.84 -9.95 8.44
CA MET A 86 -14.56 -10.55 8.08
C MET A 86 -13.90 -9.79 6.94
N PHE A 87 -12.58 -9.85 6.91
CA PHE A 87 -11.74 -9.34 5.84
C PHE A 87 -11.03 -10.51 5.16
N CYS A 88 -10.95 -10.45 3.84
CA CYS A 88 -10.19 -11.36 2.98
C CYS A 88 -9.06 -10.57 2.32
N ALA A 89 -7.82 -10.97 2.58
CA ALA A 89 -6.63 -10.42 1.94
C ALA A 89 -6.14 -11.37 0.85
N VAL A 90 -5.84 -10.81 -0.32
CA VAL A 90 -5.35 -11.58 -1.48
C VAL A 90 -4.23 -10.82 -2.20
N TYR A 91 -3.37 -11.56 -2.89
CA TYR A 91 -2.34 -10.95 -3.73
C TYR A 91 -2.91 -10.40 -5.05
N PRO A 92 -2.17 -9.53 -5.76
CA PRO A 92 -2.62 -8.93 -7.01
C PRO A 92 -2.89 -9.94 -8.14
N ASP A 93 -2.27 -11.12 -8.07
CA ASP A 93 -2.40 -12.24 -9.00
C ASP A 93 -3.50 -13.25 -8.61
N PHE A 94 -4.33 -12.93 -7.62
CA PHE A 94 -5.46 -13.75 -7.19
C PHE A 94 -6.43 -14.07 -8.34
N ILE A 95 -6.77 -15.36 -8.48
CA ILE A 95 -7.73 -15.89 -9.45
C ILE A 95 -9.07 -16.17 -8.76
N ASP A 96 -9.08 -17.09 -7.80
CA ASP A 96 -10.23 -17.47 -6.98
C ASP A 96 -9.78 -18.14 -5.67
N LEU A 97 -10.72 -18.40 -4.77
CA LEU A 97 -10.46 -18.99 -3.44
C LEU A 97 -10.02 -20.45 -3.46
N GLN A 98 -10.24 -21.18 -4.56
CA GLN A 98 -9.82 -22.58 -4.71
C GLN A 98 -8.41 -22.69 -5.31
N ALA A 99 -8.02 -21.72 -6.13
CA ALA A 99 -6.77 -21.71 -6.88
C ALA A 99 -5.69 -20.81 -6.28
N SER A 100 -6.04 -19.83 -5.44
CA SER A 100 -5.12 -18.84 -4.89
C SER A 100 -5.11 -18.84 -3.37
N ILE A 101 -3.94 -18.54 -2.79
CA ILE A 101 -3.85 -18.32 -1.34
C ILE A 101 -4.58 -17.04 -0.95
N SER A 102 -5.28 -17.11 0.17
CA SER A 102 -6.03 -16.00 0.76
C SER A 102 -5.86 -16.00 2.27
N GLY A 103 -5.81 -14.82 2.86
CA GLY A 103 -5.80 -14.65 4.32
C GLY A 103 -7.12 -14.09 4.83
N PHE A 104 -7.62 -14.62 5.94
CA PHE A 104 -8.86 -14.15 6.57
C PHE A 104 -8.59 -13.57 7.95
N GLY A 105 -9.34 -12.54 8.34
CA GLY A 105 -9.24 -11.96 9.68
C GLY A 105 -10.32 -10.94 9.99
N GLU A 106 -10.48 -10.58 11.27
CA GLU A 106 -11.46 -9.58 11.73
C GLU A 106 -11.06 -8.13 11.41
N THR A 107 -9.78 -7.91 11.04
CA THR A 107 -9.27 -6.62 10.56
C THR A 107 -8.45 -6.82 9.28
N PRO A 108 -8.24 -5.75 8.47
CA PRO A 108 -7.36 -5.80 7.30
C PRO A 108 -5.95 -6.30 7.62
N GLU A 109 -5.39 -5.92 8.77
CA GLU A 109 -4.04 -6.29 9.20
C GLU A 109 -3.97 -7.77 9.55
N LEU A 110 -4.98 -8.29 10.25
CA LEU A 110 -5.06 -9.72 10.58
C LEU A 110 -5.22 -10.57 9.33
N ALA A 111 -6.05 -10.14 8.38
CA ALA A 111 -6.21 -10.83 7.10
C ALA A 111 -4.88 -10.85 6.30
N ARG A 112 -4.16 -9.71 6.23
CA ARG A 112 -2.84 -9.65 5.58
C ARG A 112 -1.79 -10.51 6.27
N LEU A 113 -1.80 -10.54 7.60
CA LEU A 113 -0.91 -11.41 8.37
C LEU A 113 -1.20 -12.88 8.09
N ALA A 114 -2.48 -13.28 8.04
CA ALA A 114 -2.87 -14.63 7.67
C ALA A 114 -2.42 -15.00 6.25
N LEU A 115 -2.57 -14.09 5.29
CA LEU A 115 -2.10 -14.26 3.91
C LEU A 115 -0.58 -14.47 3.86
N SER A 116 0.19 -13.65 4.58
CA SER A 116 1.66 -13.78 4.63
C SER A 116 2.12 -15.11 5.22
N LYS A 117 1.39 -15.65 6.20
CA LYS A 117 1.68 -16.96 6.82
C LYS A 117 1.36 -18.12 5.88
N ALA A 118 0.30 -18.01 5.08
CA ALA A 118 -0.10 -19.04 4.13
C ALA A 118 0.84 -19.19 2.92
N ARG A 119 1.77 -18.24 2.74
CA ARG A 119 2.78 -18.26 1.66
C ARG A 119 4.02 -19.10 1.98
N HIS A 120 4.21 -19.50 3.25
CA HIS A 120 5.34 -20.29 3.75
C HIS A 120 4.91 -21.72 4.05
#